data_AF-A0A2L2SYA3-F1
#
_entry.id   AF-A0A2L2SYA3-F1
#
_cell.length_a   1.000
_cell.length_b   1.000
_cell.length_c   1.000
_cell.angle_alpha   90.00
_cell.angle_beta   90.00
_cell.angle_gamma   90.00
#
_symmetry.space_group_name_H-M   'P 1'
#
loop_
_entity.id
_entity.type
_entity.pdbx_description
1 polymer ?
#
loop_
_entity_poly.entity_id
_entity_poly.type
_entity_poly.pdbx_seq_one_letter_code
_entity_poly.pdbx_strand_id
1 'polypeptide(L)'
;MGLKEKVMDIRSHWMSFVASDPIILRGFLLAACRHLSLIELQDEFADMAIWYKLRYLRGVQESMFIDESSSRRKAVSMTIVLSFDEVMCGNHSMAAKHVLGAISMIDAAGGIEALGLNDVVRYILCSLLFGKRLVDRNSELFLMTKYLTPDSIWP
;
A
#
# COMPACT_ATOMS: atom_id res chain seq x y z
N MET A 1 22.71 -2.53 6.14
CA MET A 1 22.34 -2.00 4.82
C MET A 1 21.68 -0.65 5.03
N GLY A 2 22.18 0.42 4.43
CA GLY A 2 21.60 1.76 4.63
C GLY A 2 20.25 1.93 3.92
N LEU A 3 19.41 2.90 4.33
CA LEU A 3 18.10 3.19 3.71
C LEU A 3 18.20 3.30 2.17
N LYS A 4 19.16 4.08 1.68
CA LYS A 4 19.41 4.29 0.24
C LYS A 4 19.70 2.97 -0.49
N GLU A 5 20.42 2.08 0.17
CA GLU A 5 20.83 0.79 -0.35
C GLU A 5 19.64 -0.17 -0.40
N LYS A 6 18.80 -0.24 0.66
CA LYS A 6 17.55 -1.01 0.68
C LYS A 6 16.58 -0.56 -0.42
N VAL A 7 16.41 0.75 -0.59
CA VAL A 7 15.56 1.32 -1.64
C VAL A 7 16.11 0.97 -3.03
N MET A 8 17.42 1.07 -3.22
CA MET A 8 18.06 0.66 -4.48
C MET A 8 17.87 -0.82 -4.75
N ASP A 9 17.99 -1.68 -3.74
CA ASP A 9 17.82 -3.12 -3.88
C ASP A 9 16.40 -3.49 -4.31
N ILE A 10 15.38 -2.92 -3.65
CA ILE A 10 13.98 -3.09 -4.05
C ILE A 10 13.77 -2.62 -5.48
N ARG A 11 14.36 -1.49 -5.90
CA ARG A 11 14.19 -0.97 -7.26
C ARG A 11 14.91 -1.83 -8.31
N SER A 12 16.06 -2.40 -7.99
CA SER A 12 16.84 -3.25 -8.89
C SER A 12 16.27 -4.65 -9.02
N HIS A 13 15.64 -5.16 -7.96
CA HIS A 13 15.12 -6.53 -7.88
C HIS A 13 13.61 -6.59 -7.68
N TRP A 14 12.89 -5.53 -8.07
CA TRP A 14 11.46 -5.35 -7.78
C TRP A 14 10.61 -6.55 -8.21
N MET A 15 10.91 -7.19 -9.34
CA MET A 15 10.18 -8.37 -9.82
C MET A 15 10.25 -9.54 -8.83
N SER A 16 11.41 -9.81 -8.24
CA SER A 16 11.60 -10.89 -7.26
C SER A 16 10.78 -10.61 -5.99
N PHE A 17 10.86 -9.38 -5.50
CA PHE A 17 10.10 -8.96 -4.33
C PHE A 17 8.59 -9.02 -4.57
N VAL A 18 8.11 -8.56 -5.74
CA VAL A 18 6.70 -8.61 -6.10
C VAL A 18 6.21 -10.04 -6.28
N ALA A 19 6.98 -10.91 -6.93
CA ALA A 19 6.59 -12.30 -7.18
C ALA A 19 6.49 -13.15 -5.90
N SER A 20 7.25 -12.80 -4.86
CA SER A 20 7.25 -13.52 -3.58
C SER A 20 6.09 -13.16 -2.64
N ASP A 21 5.37 -12.05 -2.89
CA ASP A 21 4.21 -11.64 -2.11
C ASP A 21 2.94 -11.60 -2.98
N PRO A 22 2.01 -12.56 -2.83
CA PRO A 22 0.77 -12.61 -3.61
C PRO A 22 -0.12 -11.36 -3.48
N ILE A 23 -0.07 -10.64 -2.35
CA ILE A 23 -0.80 -9.38 -2.17
C ILE A 23 -0.15 -8.31 -3.03
N ILE A 24 1.16 -8.19 -3.00
CA ILE A 24 1.85 -7.18 -3.83
C ILE A 24 1.72 -7.52 -5.31
N LEU A 25 1.90 -8.78 -5.71
CA LEU A 25 1.75 -9.22 -7.10
C LEU A 25 0.40 -8.82 -7.69
N ARG A 26 -0.70 -9.11 -6.99
CA ARG A 26 -2.04 -8.70 -7.44
C ARG A 26 -2.18 -7.18 -7.51
N GLY A 27 -1.45 -6.43 -6.69
CA GLY A 27 -1.48 -4.96 -6.68
C GLY A 27 -0.79 -4.39 -7.92
N PHE A 28 0.31 -5.02 -8.34
CA PHE A 28 0.96 -4.73 -9.61
C PHE A 28 0.07 -5.08 -10.80
N LEU A 29 -0.61 -6.23 -10.77
CA LEU A 29 -1.56 -6.60 -11.81
C LEU A 29 -2.74 -5.62 -11.89
N LEU A 30 -3.27 -5.17 -10.74
CA LEU A 30 -4.25 -4.09 -10.69
C LEU A 30 -3.75 -2.80 -11.37
N ALA A 31 -2.56 -2.34 -11.00
CA ALA A 31 -1.96 -1.14 -11.61
C ALA A 31 -1.73 -1.31 -13.12
N ALA A 32 -1.30 -2.50 -13.55
CA ALA A 32 -1.14 -2.83 -14.97
C ALA A 32 -2.48 -2.80 -15.72
N CYS A 33 -3.52 -3.42 -15.19
CA CYS A 33 -4.87 -3.37 -15.75
C CYS A 33 -5.39 -1.93 -15.85
N ARG A 34 -5.18 -1.09 -14.83
CA ARG A 34 -5.52 0.35 -14.88
C ARG A 34 -4.81 1.04 -16.04
N HIS A 35 -3.51 0.85 -16.15
CA HIS A 35 -2.73 1.45 -17.22
C HIS A 35 -3.18 1.00 -18.62
N LEU A 36 -3.35 -0.32 -18.81
CA LEU A 36 -3.78 -0.89 -20.07
C LEU A 36 -5.19 -0.44 -20.46
N SER A 37 -6.12 -0.31 -19.50
CA SER A 37 -7.47 0.19 -19.79
C SER A 37 -7.48 1.63 -20.36
N LEU A 38 -6.47 2.44 -20.03
CA LEU A 38 -6.33 3.80 -20.55
C LEU A 38 -5.72 3.86 -21.96
N ILE A 39 -4.88 2.89 -22.30
CA ILE A 39 -4.09 2.92 -23.55
C ILE A 39 -4.71 2.05 -24.63
N GLU A 40 -5.12 0.84 -24.30
CA GLU A 40 -5.66 -0.14 -25.24
C GLU A 40 -7.17 0.04 -25.48
N LEU A 41 -7.86 0.82 -24.63
CA LEU A 41 -9.31 1.07 -24.68
C LEU A 41 -10.16 -0.22 -24.73
N GLN A 42 -9.64 -1.31 -24.16
CA GLN A 42 -10.36 -2.56 -24.01
C GLN A 42 -11.00 -2.63 -22.61
N ASP A 43 -12.32 -2.83 -22.59
CA ASP A 43 -13.11 -2.88 -21.35
C ASP A 43 -12.67 -4.02 -20.42
N GLU A 44 -12.11 -5.11 -20.98
CA GLU A 44 -11.63 -6.27 -20.22
C GLU A 44 -10.59 -5.88 -19.14
N PHE A 45 -9.70 -4.94 -19.44
CA PHE A 45 -8.71 -4.48 -18.46
C PHE A 45 -9.34 -3.60 -17.37
N ALA A 46 -10.37 -2.82 -17.71
CA ALA A 46 -11.12 -2.05 -16.72
C ALA A 46 -11.87 -2.98 -15.76
N ASP A 47 -12.53 -4.02 -16.29
CA ASP A 47 -13.24 -5.03 -15.50
C ASP A 47 -12.29 -5.81 -14.60
N MET A 48 -11.13 -6.22 -15.11
CA MET A 48 -10.11 -6.89 -14.32
C MET A 48 -9.57 -5.99 -13.19
N ALA A 49 -9.35 -4.70 -13.45
CA ALA A 49 -8.96 -3.75 -12.41
C ALA A 49 -10.04 -3.62 -11.32
N ILE A 50 -11.32 -3.53 -11.71
CA ILE A 50 -12.44 -3.51 -10.77
C ILE A 50 -12.46 -4.78 -9.92
N TRP A 51 -12.26 -5.95 -10.55
CA TRP A 51 -12.24 -7.23 -9.85
C TRP A 51 -11.12 -7.32 -8.81
N TYR A 52 -9.89 -6.92 -9.15
CA TYR A 52 -8.78 -6.88 -8.19
C TYR A 52 -9.07 -5.94 -7.02
N LYS A 53 -9.61 -4.75 -7.30
CA LYS A 53 -9.98 -3.78 -6.26
C LYS A 53 -11.04 -4.33 -5.31
N LEU A 54 -12.11 -4.93 -5.85
CA LEU A 54 -13.15 -5.58 -5.05
C LEU A 54 -12.57 -6.71 -4.18
N ARG A 55 -11.63 -7.49 -4.73
CA ARG A 55 -10.95 -8.54 -3.97
C ARG A 55 -10.16 -7.99 -2.79
N TYR A 56 -9.49 -6.84 -2.94
CA TYR A 56 -8.81 -6.19 -1.82
C TYR A 56 -9.77 -5.68 -0.76
N LEU A 57 -10.86 -5.02 -1.17
CA LEU A 57 -11.86 -4.51 -0.23
C LEU A 57 -12.45 -5.65 0.63
N ARG A 58 -12.82 -6.77 -0.01
CA ARG A 58 -13.29 -7.97 0.70
C ARG A 58 -12.21 -8.54 1.62
N GLY A 59 -10.97 -8.66 1.13
CA GLY A 59 -9.86 -9.18 1.93
C GLY A 59 -9.56 -8.33 3.17
N VAL A 60 -9.61 -7.00 3.05
CA VAL A 60 -9.46 -6.09 4.21
C VAL A 60 -10.59 -6.35 5.21
N GLN A 61 -11.84 -6.39 4.74
CA GLN A 61 -13.00 -6.67 5.58
C GLN A 61 -12.90 -8.02 6.30
N GLU A 62 -12.54 -9.09 5.59
CA GLU A 62 -12.34 -10.43 6.16
C GLU A 62 -11.25 -10.43 7.24
N SER A 63 -10.15 -9.69 6.99
CA SER A 63 -9.03 -9.62 7.92
C SER A 63 -9.38 -8.92 9.24
N MET A 64 -10.39 -8.05 9.25
CA MET A 64 -10.87 -7.37 10.47
C MET A 64 -11.59 -8.31 11.44
N PHE A 65 -12.09 -9.46 10.96
CA PHE A 65 -12.78 -10.44 11.81
C PHE A 65 -11.83 -11.48 12.41
N ILE A 66 -10.56 -11.48 12.02
CA ILE A 66 -9.56 -12.47 12.45
C ILE A 66 -8.51 -11.76 13.30
N ASP A 67 -8.50 -12.03 14.61
CA ASP A 67 -7.53 -11.44 15.54
C ASP A 67 -6.20 -12.20 15.55
N GLU A 68 -5.51 -12.16 14.41
CA GLU A 68 -4.16 -12.69 14.25
C GLU A 68 -3.21 -11.61 13.74
N SER A 69 -1.96 -11.63 14.18
CA SER A 69 -0.91 -10.71 13.68
C SER A 69 -0.69 -10.86 12.18
N SER A 70 -0.78 -12.10 11.66
CA SER A 70 -0.67 -12.40 10.24
C SER A 70 -1.81 -11.76 9.42
N SER A 71 -3.03 -11.77 9.97
CA SER A 71 -4.22 -11.15 9.37
C SER A 71 -4.09 -9.62 9.32
N ARG A 72 -3.70 -9.01 10.44
CA ARG A 72 -3.44 -7.56 10.52
C ARG A 72 -2.39 -7.09 9.51
N ARG A 73 -1.31 -7.86 9.35
CA ARG A 73 -0.26 -7.58 8.35
C ARG A 73 -0.82 -7.57 6.93
N LYS A 74 -1.61 -8.59 6.58
CA LYS A 74 -2.29 -8.66 5.27
C LYS A 74 -3.24 -7.50 5.08
N ALA A 75 -4.04 -7.14 6.09
CA ALA A 75 -4.97 -6.02 6.04
C ALA A 75 -4.26 -4.70 5.72
N VAL A 76 -3.13 -4.44 6.38
CA VAL A 76 -2.29 -3.27 6.11
C VAL A 76 -1.73 -3.28 4.70
N SER A 77 -1.15 -4.40 4.24
CA SER A 77 -0.64 -4.52 2.86
C SER A 77 -1.73 -4.27 1.82
N MET A 78 -2.92 -4.86 1.97
CA MET A 78 -4.04 -4.66 1.04
C MET A 78 -4.55 -3.22 1.06
N THR A 79 -4.62 -2.59 2.23
CA THR A 79 -5.05 -1.20 2.38
C THR A 79 -4.06 -0.22 1.73
N ILE A 80 -2.76 -0.50 1.83
CA ILE A 80 -1.70 0.27 1.16
C ILE A 80 -1.83 0.14 -0.37
N VAL A 81 -2.10 -1.07 -0.88
CA VAL A 81 -2.36 -1.29 -2.32
C VAL A 81 -3.60 -0.51 -2.78
N LEU A 82 -4.69 -0.53 -2.02
CA LEU A 82 -5.89 0.27 -2.31
C LEU A 82 -5.58 1.77 -2.36
N SER A 83 -4.82 2.28 -1.40
CA SER A 83 -4.39 3.68 -1.43
C SER A 83 -3.61 4.02 -2.69
N PHE A 84 -2.75 3.12 -3.17
CA PHE A 84 -1.98 3.36 -4.39
C PHE A 84 -2.87 3.37 -5.64
N ASP A 85 -3.84 2.45 -5.74
CA ASP A 85 -4.85 2.45 -6.82
C ASP A 85 -5.64 3.76 -6.84
N GLU A 86 -6.06 4.28 -5.68
CA GLU A 86 -6.75 5.57 -5.59
C GLU A 86 -5.88 6.73 -6.10
N VAL A 87 -4.58 6.73 -5.80
CA VAL A 87 -3.64 7.71 -6.37
C VAL A 87 -3.57 7.59 -7.90
N MET A 88 -3.50 6.37 -8.44
CA MET A 88 -3.49 6.15 -9.88
C MET A 88 -4.78 6.63 -10.56
N CYS A 89 -5.91 6.51 -9.86
CA CYS A 89 -7.22 7.00 -10.32
C CYS A 89 -7.42 8.51 -10.05
N GLY A 90 -6.44 9.21 -9.47
CA GLY A 90 -6.52 10.63 -9.13
C GLY A 90 -7.31 10.97 -7.86
N ASN A 91 -7.83 9.98 -7.14
CA ASN A 91 -8.65 10.13 -5.94
C ASN A 91 -7.79 10.24 -4.66
N HIS A 92 -7.08 11.35 -4.53
CA HIS A 92 -6.15 11.58 -3.42
C HIS A 92 -6.84 11.62 -2.04
N SER A 93 -8.12 12.02 -1.98
CA SER A 93 -8.87 12.02 -0.73
C SER A 93 -9.12 10.60 -0.21
N MET A 94 -9.56 9.69 -1.08
CA MET A 94 -9.75 8.29 -0.69
C MET A 94 -8.42 7.59 -0.41
N ALA A 95 -7.38 7.90 -1.20
CA ALA A 95 -6.03 7.43 -0.92
C ALA A 95 -5.60 7.76 0.52
N ALA A 96 -5.75 9.04 0.94
CA ALA A 96 -5.39 9.45 2.29
C ALA A 96 -6.19 8.69 3.37
N LYS A 97 -7.48 8.44 3.16
CA LYS A 97 -8.31 7.64 4.09
C LYS A 97 -7.82 6.20 4.22
N HIS A 98 -7.39 5.58 3.13
CA HIS A 98 -6.78 4.25 3.20
C HIS A 98 -5.47 4.28 3.99
N VAL A 99 -4.60 5.26 3.75
CA VAL A 99 -3.35 5.39 4.53
C VAL A 99 -3.63 5.61 6.02
N LEU A 100 -4.60 6.47 6.36
CA LEU A 100 -5.06 6.68 7.74
C LEU A 100 -5.51 5.37 8.40
N GLY A 101 -6.32 4.58 7.71
CA GLY A 101 -6.74 3.26 8.18
C GLY A 101 -5.55 2.32 8.37
N ALA A 102 -4.59 2.31 7.44
CA ALA A 102 -3.38 1.50 7.55
C ALA A 102 -2.52 1.87 8.76
N ILE A 103 -2.31 3.18 9.00
CA ILE A 103 -1.57 3.66 10.17
C ILE A 103 -2.29 3.28 11.47
N SER A 104 -3.61 3.45 11.52
CA SER A 104 -4.39 3.05 12.69
C SER A 104 -4.23 1.56 13.02
N MET A 105 -4.21 0.70 12.00
CA MET A 105 -3.96 -0.74 12.17
C MET A 105 -2.51 -1.05 12.62
N ILE A 106 -1.54 -0.29 12.11
CA ILE A 106 -0.13 -0.40 12.52
C ILE A 106 0.04 0.00 13.99
N ASP A 107 -0.53 1.12 14.40
CA ASP A 107 -0.46 1.62 15.78
C ASP A 107 -1.13 0.65 16.75
N ALA A 108 -2.31 0.13 16.38
CA ALA A 108 -3.01 -0.90 17.16
C ALA A 108 -2.20 -2.21 17.28
N ALA A 109 -1.26 -2.46 16.36
CA ALA A 109 -0.35 -3.61 16.43
C ALA A 109 0.94 -3.33 17.22
N GLY A 110 1.10 -2.13 17.78
CA GLY A 110 2.32 -1.74 18.50
C GLY A 110 3.41 -1.14 17.60
N GLY A 111 3.04 -0.73 16.38
CA GLY A 111 3.94 -0.08 15.43
C GLY A 111 4.43 -0.98 14.28
N ILE A 112 5.18 -0.35 13.36
CA ILE A 112 5.64 -0.97 12.10
C ILE A 112 6.49 -2.23 12.38
N GLU A 113 7.40 -2.16 13.35
CA GLU A 113 8.29 -3.28 13.70
C GLU A 113 7.53 -4.45 14.32
N ALA A 114 6.62 -4.16 15.26
CA ALA A 114 5.82 -5.19 15.93
C ALA A 114 4.92 -5.95 14.94
N LEU A 115 4.38 -5.27 13.93
CA LEU A 115 3.57 -5.89 12.89
C LEU A 115 4.39 -6.75 11.92
N GLY A 116 5.69 -6.44 11.76
CA GLY A 116 6.60 -7.14 10.86
C GLY A 116 6.23 -6.95 9.38
N LEU A 117 5.94 -5.71 8.97
CA LEU A 117 5.69 -5.40 7.56
C LEU A 117 6.91 -5.72 6.70
N ASN A 118 6.69 -6.28 5.52
CA ASN A 118 7.77 -6.50 4.56
C ASN A 118 8.26 -5.18 3.95
N ASP A 119 9.47 -5.24 3.41
CA ASP A 119 10.15 -4.06 2.88
C ASP A 119 9.41 -3.40 1.71
N VAL A 120 8.74 -4.16 0.83
CA VAL A 120 7.98 -3.56 -0.27
C VAL A 120 6.79 -2.76 0.25
N VAL A 121 6.06 -3.28 1.24
CA VAL A 121 4.92 -2.58 1.84
C VAL A 121 5.39 -1.29 2.52
N ARG A 122 6.51 -1.34 3.26
CA ARG A 122 7.16 -0.16 3.86
C ARG A 122 7.56 0.86 2.79
N TYR A 123 8.10 0.40 1.66
CA TYR A 123 8.44 1.26 0.52
C TYR A 123 7.24 1.95 -0.08
N ILE A 124 6.15 1.22 -0.31
CA ILE A 124 4.93 1.80 -0.89
C ILE A 124 4.32 2.79 0.11
N LEU A 125 4.26 2.47 1.41
CA LEU A 125 3.79 3.39 2.45
C LEU A 125 4.60 4.69 2.48
N CYS A 126 5.93 4.59 2.52
CA CYS A 126 6.83 5.75 2.47
C CYS A 126 6.61 6.57 1.18
N SER A 127 6.44 5.89 0.05
CA SER A 127 6.16 6.53 -1.24
C SER A 127 4.81 7.24 -1.26
N LEU A 128 3.77 6.69 -0.62
CA LEU A 128 2.45 7.32 -0.51
C LEU A 128 2.50 8.58 0.37
N LEU A 129 3.12 8.48 1.54
CA LEU A 129 3.22 9.58 2.50
C LEU A 129 4.02 10.76 1.93
N PHE A 130 5.25 10.49 1.51
CA PHE A 130 6.23 11.52 1.17
C PHE A 130 6.40 11.70 -0.34
N GLY A 131 6.46 10.61 -1.11
CA GLY A 131 6.67 10.68 -2.56
C GLY A 131 5.45 11.22 -3.32
N LYS A 132 4.25 10.74 -2.97
CA LYS A 132 2.96 11.21 -3.51
C LYS A 132 2.39 12.37 -2.69
N ARG A 133 3.08 12.76 -1.61
CA ARG A 133 2.76 13.92 -0.77
C ARG A 133 1.33 13.89 -0.26
N LEU A 134 0.82 12.70 0.10
CA LEU A 134 -0.52 12.59 0.67
C LEU A 134 -0.61 13.31 2.02
N VAL A 135 0.49 13.31 2.79
CA VAL A 135 0.63 14.01 4.06
C VAL A 135 0.37 15.51 3.90
N ASP A 136 0.97 16.14 2.89
CA ASP A 136 0.81 17.58 2.62
C ASP A 136 -0.63 17.96 2.24
N ARG A 137 -1.41 16.99 1.77
CA ARG A 137 -2.76 17.19 1.20
C ARG A 137 -3.88 16.82 2.16
N ASN A 138 -3.55 16.32 3.36
CA ASN A 138 -4.54 15.86 4.32
C ASN A 138 -4.06 16.15 5.75
N SER A 139 -4.76 17.05 6.44
CA SER A 139 -4.39 17.52 7.79
C SER A 139 -4.48 16.43 8.85
N GLU A 140 -5.47 15.55 8.77
CA GLU A 140 -5.62 14.42 9.69
C GLU A 140 -4.45 13.45 9.54
N LEU A 141 -4.10 13.11 8.30
CA LEU A 141 -2.96 12.27 7.98
C LEU A 141 -1.66 12.91 8.47
N PHE A 142 -1.47 14.21 8.22
CA PHE A 142 -0.33 14.96 8.77
C PHE A 142 -0.22 14.85 10.28
N LEU A 143 -1.32 15.01 11.01
CA LEU A 143 -1.32 14.93 12.47
C LEU A 143 -0.98 13.52 12.97
N MET A 144 -1.50 12.48 12.34
CA MET A 144 -1.21 11.09 12.70
C MET A 144 0.23 10.68 12.35
N THR A 145 0.78 11.19 11.24
CA THR A 145 2.11 10.80 10.77
C THR A 145 3.22 11.79 11.11
N LYS A 146 2.96 12.81 11.94
CA LYS A 146 3.93 13.88 12.23
C LYS A 146 5.27 13.38 12.79
N TYR A 147 5.28 12.18 13.40
CA TYR A 147 6.48 11.54 13.93
C TYR A 147 7.04 10.45 13.03
N LEU A 148 6.30 10.06 11.99
CA LEU A 148 6.81 9.14 10.98
C LEU A 148 7.72 9.92 10.04
N THR A 149 8.95 9.47 9.94
CA THR A 149 9.92 9.91 8.94
C THR A 149 10.20 8.74 8.00
N PRO A 150 10.80 8.99 6.81
CA PRO A 150 11.32 7.89 6.00
C PRO A 150 12.19 6.92 6.83
N ASP A 151 13.09 7.45 7.65
CA ASP A 151 13.98 6.63 8.50
C ASP A 151 13.22 5.82 9.56
N SER A 152 12.10 6.33 10.11
CA SER A 152 11.33 5.56 11.10
C SER A 152 10.50 4.43 10.49
N ILE A 153 10.21 4.50 9.19
CA ILE A 153 9.52 3.41 8.45
C ILE A 153 10.52 2.30 8.08
N TRP A 154 11.80 2.65 8.02
CA TRP A 154 12.90 1.84 7.52
C TRP A 154 14.01 1.69 8.57
N PRO A 155 13.96 0.66 9.44
CA PRO A 155 15.00 0.41 10.43
C PRO A 155 16.34 0.04 9.79
#